data_AF-A0A1V5NZZ1-F1
#
_entry.id   AF-A0A1V5NZZ1-F1
#
_cell.length_a   1.000
_cell.length_b   1.000
_cell.length_c   1.000
_cell.angle_alpha   90.00
_cell.angle_beta   90.00
_cell.angle_gamma   90.00
#
_symmetry.space_group_name_H-M   'P 1'
#
loop_
_entity.id
_entity.type
_entity.pdbx_description
1 polymer ?
#
loop_
_entity_poly.entity_id
_entity_poly.type
_entity_poly.pdbx_seq_one_letter_code
_entity_poly.pdbx_strand_id
1 'polypeptide(L)'
;MTTEQAAVVRRLSRSLVALRRLVDEPRSNEALGQVLDTGKSCAALLGLGTFPVMPRFEARSDETVVRDRSYDSWEYRKYGAFQTRLDGRIRPVAGHIHADLTFRARGRSGVVVRGSMTQTGVLDGKLAVEGSDAWGRPWKMMLQMDGLVLRDDGMPSGGTISLSGSDPSGTSRAGHLKFPVPDPAPNKVQKERRRNERPKRRY
;
A
#
# COMPACT_ATOMS: atom_id res chain seq x y z
N MET A 1 4.08 18.49 -7.45
CA MET A 1 4.36 17.04 -7.61
C MET A 1 4.59 16.79 -9.09
N THR A 2 5.69 16.13 -9.46
CA THR A 2 5.97 15.79 -10.88
C THR A 2 5.10 14.61 -11.33
N THR A 3 4.98 14.38 -12.64
CA THR A 3 4.23 13.24 -13.21
C THR A 3 4.82 11.89 -12.77
N GLU A 4 6.15 11.79 -12.73
CA GLU A 4 6.86 10.61 -12.25
C GLU A 4 6.61 10.36 -10.76
N GLN A 5 6.68 11.41 -9.94
CA GLN A 5 6.38 11.31 -8.51
C GLN A 5 4.92 10.88 -8.28
N ALA A 6 3.98 11.41 -9.07
CA ALA A 6 2.58 10.99 -9.01
C ALA A 6 2.39 9.51 -9.34
N ALA A 7 3.08 8.99 -10.35
CA ALA A 7 3.04 7.57 -10.70
C ALA A 7 3.61 6.68 -9.58
N VAL A 8 4.68 7.11 -8.91
CA VAL A 8 5.24 6.41 -7.74
C VAL A 8 4.25 6.43 -6.57
N VAL A 9 3.61 7.57 -6.29
CA VAL A 9 2.56 7.68 -5.26
C VAL A 9 1.41 6.73 -5.55
N ARG A 10 0.91 6.66 -6.80
CA ARG A 10 -0.14 5.68 -7.17
C ARG A 10 0.28 4.25 -6.92
N ARG A 11 1.51 3.88 -7.27
CA ARG A 11 2.04 2.53 -7.02
C ARG A 11 2.07 2.23 -5.53
N LEU A 12 2.57 3.16 -4.71
CA LEU A 12 2.56 3.03 -3.26
C LEU A 12 1.15 2.86 -2.70
N SER A 13 0.21 3.71 -3.09
CA SER A 13 -1.20 3.61 -2.68
C SER A 13 -1.82 2.27 -3.07
N ARG A 14 -1.51 1.76 -4.27
CA ARG A 14 -1.98 0.43 -4.71
C ARG A 14 -1.39 -0.69 -3.88
N SER A 15 -0.12 -0.63 -3.48
CA SER A 15 0.47 -1.60 -2.55
C SER A 15 -0.24 -1.62 -1.20
N LEU A 16 -0.67 -0.46 -0.70
CA LEU A 16 -1.47 -0.36 0.53
C LEU A 16 -2.86 -0.98 0.35
N VAL A 17 -3.56 -0.66 -0.75
CA VAL A 17 -4.86 -1.30 -1.04
C VAL A 17 -4.72 -2.80 -1.26
N ALA A 18 -3.63 -3.25 -1.89
CA ALA A 18 -3.32 -4.66 -2.08
C ALA A 18 -3.21 -5.39 -0.75
N LEU A 19 -2.53 -4.80 0.25
CA LEU A 19 -2.45 -5.38 1.57
C LEU A 19 -3.82 -5.49 2.25
N ARG A 20 -4.77 -4.57 1.98
CA ARG A 20 -6.17 -4.74 2.39
C ARG A 20 -6.84 -5.93 1.73
N ARG A 21 -6.68 -6.05 0.41
CA ARG A 21 -7.25 -7.14 -0.38
C ARG A 21 -6.77 -8.52 0.07
N LEU A 22 -5.55 -8.65 0.58
CA LEU A 22 -5.01 -9.94 1.04
C LEU A 22 -5.75 -10.53 2.25
N VAL A 23 -6.59 -9.76 2.95
CA VAL A 23 -7.49 -10.32 3.97
C VAL A 23 -8.55 -11.23 3.35
N ASP A 24 -9.10 -10.82 2.20
CA ASP A 24 -10.17 -11.55 1.50
C ASP A 24 -9.61 -12.48 0.40
N GLU A 25 -8.54 -12.05 -0.26
CA GLU A 25 -7.88 -12.71 -1.40
C GLU A 25 -6.42 -13.09 -1.06
N PRO A 26 -6.16 -13.94 -0.04
CA PRO A 26 -4.81 -14.19 0.46
C PRO A 26 -3.87 -14.85 -0.56
N ARG A 27 -4.43 -15.48 -1.61
CA ARG A 27 -3.68 -16.17 -2.67
C ARG A 27 -3.42 -15.30 -3.91
N SER A 28 -3.81 -14.03 -3.89
CA SER A 28 -3.63 -13.13 -5.03
C SER A 28 -2.15 -12.83 -5.27
N ASN A 29 -1.58 -13.43 -6.32
CA ASN A 29 -0.19 -13.18 -6.75
C ASN A 29 0.04 -11.70 -7.08
N GLU A 30 -0.95 -11.05 -7.70
CA GLU A 30 -0.91 -9.63 -8.01
C GLU A 30 -0.78 -8.79 -6.73
N ALA A 31 -1.64 -9.05 -5.74
CA ALA A 31 -1.62 -8.28 -4.50
C ALA A 31 -0.32 -8.52 -3.69
N LEU A 32 0.15 -9.77 -3.61
CA LEU A 32 1.42 -10.09 -2.96
C LEU A 32 2.62 -9.42 -3.63
N GLY A 33 2.63 -9.39 -4.97
CA GLY A 33 3.65 -8.66 -5.75
C GLY A 33 3.62 -7.16 -5.49
N GLN A 34 2.43 -6.56 -5.45
CA GLN A 34 2.27 -5.13 -5.13
C GLN A 34 2.77 -4.81 -3.71
N VAL A 35 2.48 -5.67 -2.71
CA VAL A 35 2.98 -5.49 -1.35
C VAL A 35 4.50 -5.60 -1.27
N LEU A 36 5.10 -6.57 -1.99
CA LEU A 36 6.54 -6.74 -2.09
C LEU A 36 7.25 -5.49 -2.66
N ASP A 37 6.63 -4.83 -3.64
CA ASP A 37 7.15 -3.62 -4.27
C ASP A 37 7.02 -2.33 -3.43
N THR A 38 6.43 -2.39 -2.23
CA THR A 38 6.26 -1.23 -1.34
C THR A 38 7.59 -0.53 -1.06
N GLY A 39 8.64 -1.29 -0.72
CA GLY A 39 9.96 -0.76 -0.41
C GLY A 39 10.57 0.02 -1.57
N LYS A 40 10.42 -0.48 -2.80
CA LYS A 40 10.88 0.18 -4.03
C LYS A 40 10.16 1.50 -4.27
N SER A 41 8.85 1.56 -4.01
CA SER A 41 8.08 2.80 -4.13
C SER A 41 8.51 3.84 -3.09
N CYS A 42 8.75 3.43 -1.84
CA CYS A 42 9.30 4.30 -0.80
C CYS A 42 10.69 4.84 -1.17
N ALA A 43 11.60 3.97 -1.63
CA ALA A 43 12.94 4.36 -2.05
C ALA A 43 12.93 5.39 -3.17
N ALA A 44 12.06 5.19 -4.17
CA ALA A 44 11.88 6.12 -5.29
C ALA A 44 11.38 7.50 -4.81
N LEU A 45 10.44 7.56 -3.87
CA LEU A 45 9.97 8.83 -3.30
C LEU A 45 11.05 9.55 -2.48
N LEU A 46 11.93 8.81 -1.81
CA LEU A 46 13.08 9.37 -1.09
C LEU A 46 14.26 9.73 -2.02
N GLY A 47 14.21 9.32 -3.29
CA GLY A 47 15.31 9.51 -4.24
C GLY A 47 16.57 8.72 -3.89
N LEU A 48 16.42 7.52 -3.32
CA LEU A 48 17.52 6.61 -2.98
C LEU A 48 17.94 5.84 -4.23
N GLY A 49 19.09 6.21 -4.81
CA GLY A 49 19.54 5.74 -6.13
C GLY A 49 20.12 4.33 -6.14
N THR A 50 20.55 3.80 -4.98
CA THR A 50 21.22 2.49 -4.88
C THR A 50 20.30 1.39 -4.38
N PHE A 51 18.98 1.53 -4.62
CA PHE A 51 18.00 0.58 -4.10
C PHE A 51 17.97 -0.73 -4.92
N PRO A 52 17.94 -1.91 -4.26
CA PRO A 52 18.02 -3.18 -4.98
C PRO A 52 16.75 -3.49 -5.79
N VAL A 53 16.91 -4.36 -6.79
CA VAL A 53 15.78 -4.93 -7.53
C VAL A 53 15.03 -5.90 -6.61
N MET A 54 13.72 -5.70 -6.47
CA MET A 54 12.86 -6.60 -5.70
C MET A 54 12.75 -7.97 -6.39
N PRO A 55 12.72 -9.06 -5.62
CA PRO A 55 12.52 -10.38 -6.21
C PRO A 55 11.14 -10.47 -6.85
N ARG A 56 11.02 -11.29 -7.90
CA ARG A 56 9.72 -11.57 -8.51
C ARG A 56 8.99 -12.63 -7.67
N PHE A 57 7.76 -12.32 -7.28
CA PHE A 57 6.89 -13.27 -6.59
C PHE A 57 5.90 -13.90 -7.58
N GLU A 58 5.76 -15.22 -7.50
CA GLU A 58 4.80 -15.99 -8.28
C GLU A 58 4.49 -17.26 -7.49
N ALA A 59 3.22 -17.59 -7.26
CA ALA A 59 2.82 -18.81 -6.57
C ALA A 59 2.02 -19.74 -7.48
N ARG A 60 2.14 -21.04 -7.23
CA ARG A 60 1.36 -22.08 -7.89
C ARG A 60 0.16 -22.46 -7.03
N SER A 61 -0.88 -23.02 -7.66
CA SER A 61 -2.15 -23.36 -7.01
C SER A 61 -2.05 -24.45 -5.94
N ASP A 62 -0.97 -25.24 -5.95
CA ASP A 62 -0.71 -26.35 -5.01
C ASP A 62 -0.02 -25.91 -3.71
N GLU A 63 0.34 -24.64 -3.57
CA GLU A 63 1.10 -24.16 -2.41
C GLU A 63 0.20 -23.77 -1.23
N THR A 64 0.63 -24.13 -0.02
CA THR A 64 -0.21 -24.06 1.19
C THR A 64 -0.26 -22.65 1.79
N VAL A 65 -1.43 -22.00 1.65
CA VAL A 65 -1.87 -20.90 2.52
C VAL A 65 -2.94 -21.46 3.45
N VAL A 66 -2.73 -21.33 4.75
CA VAL A 66 -3.59 -21.90 5.80
C VAL A 66 -4.38 -20.77 6.45
N ARG A 67 -5.68 -20.99 6.69
CA ARG A 67 -6.48 -20.10 7.53
C ARG A 67 -6.41 -20.57 8.97
N ASP A 68 -5.84 -19.77 9.85
CA ASP A 68 -6.00 -19.94 11.29
C ASP A 68 -7.31 -19.31 11.73
N ARG A 69 -8.30 -20.16 12.02
CA ARG A 69 -9.65 -19.75 12.42
C ARG A 69 -9.71 -19.11 13.81
N SER A 70 -8.69 -19.33 14.65
CA SER A 70 -8.66 -18.82 16.03
C SER A 70 -8.43 -17.32 16.08
N TYR A 71 -7.72 -16.79 15.08
CA TYR A 71 -7.37 -15.37 14.97
C TYR A 71 -7.82 -14.76 13.64
N ASP A 72 -8.67 -15.47 12.91
CA ASP A 72 -9.07 -15.17 11.52
C ASP A 72 -7.91 -14.72 10.63
N SER A 73 -6.77 -15.39 10.77
CA SER A 73 -5.52 -14.99 10.12
C SER A 73 -5.16 -15.93 8.98
N TRP A 74 -4.50 -15.40 7.97
CA TRP A 74 -3.90 -16.18 6.90
C TRP A 74 -2.43 -16.39 7.19
N GLU A 75 -2.00 -17.63 7.20
CA GLU A 75 -0.62 -18.03 7.42
C GLU A 75 -0.04 -18.60 6.11
N TYR A 76 1.10 -18.03 5.71
CA TYR A 76 1.90 -18.45 4.58
C TYR A 76 3.05 -19.30 5.07
N ARG A 77 3.19 -20.50 4.50
CA ARG A 77 4.27 -21.44 4.84
C ARG A 77 4.97 -21.86 3.56
N LYS A 78 6.13 -21.29 3.28
CA LYS A 78 6.89 -21.51 2.03
C LYS A 78 6.03 -21.35 0.77
N TYR A 79 5.07 -20.42 0.80
CA TYR A 79 4.15 -20.15 -0.32
C TYR A 79 4.88 -19.38 -1.44
N GLY A 80 4.60 -19.61 -2.72
CA GLY A 80 5.37 -19.03 -3.81
C GLY A 80 6.42 -19.98 -4.39
N ALA A 81 6.84 -19.76 -5.63
CA ALA A 81 7.73 -20.63 -6.38
C ALA A 81 9.14 -20.72 -5.75
N PHE A 82 9.95 -21.65 -6.27
CA PHE A 82 11.34 -21.83 -5.84
C PHE A 82 12.19 -20.54 -5.84
N GLN A 83 11.89 -19.59 -6.73
CA GLN A 83 12.63 -18.33 -6.82
C GLN A 83 12.39 -17.40 -5.63
N THR A 84 11.16 -17.38 -5.09
CA THR A 84 10.78 -16.51 -3.96
C THR A 84 9.68 -17.17 -3.16
N ARG A 85 10.02 -17.52 -1.92
CA ARG A 85 9.13 -18.15 -0.94
C ARG A 85 8.64 -17.11 0.05
N LEU A 86 7.38 -17.19 0.43
CA LEU A 86 6.70 -16.35 1.38
C LEU A 86 6.39 -17.17 2.63
N ASP A 87 6.89 -16.67 3.75
CA ASP A 87 6.54 -17.12 5.10
C ASP A 87 5.91 -15.95 5.85
N GLY A 88 4.98 -16.21 6.77
CA GLY A 88 4.43 -15.19 7.66
C GLY A 88 2.92 -15.20 7.74
N ARG A 89 2.31 -14.09 8.13
CA ARG A 89 0.86 -14.00 8.33
C ARG A 89 0.27 -12.63 8.11
N ILE A 90 -1.02 -12.62 7.77
CA ILE A 90 -1.88 -11.44 7.73
C ILE A 90 -3.03 -11.68 8.69
N ARG A 91 -3.28 -10.73 9.57
CA ARG A 91 -4.29 -10.87 10.62
C ARG A 91 -5.11 -9.59 10.78
N PRO A 92 -6.44 -9.65 10.57
CA PRO A 92 -7.34 -8.58 10.97
C PRO A 92 -7.51 -8.58 12.50
N VAL A 93 -7.28 -7.45 13.16
CA VAL A 93 -7.48 -7.25 14.60
C VAL A 93 -8.10 -5.87 14.81
N ALA A 94 -9.26 -5.80 15.46
CA ALA A 94 -9.89 -4.54 15.89
C ALA A 94 -9.97 -3.46 14.78
N GLY A 95 -10.33 -3.84 13.54
CA GLY A 95 -10.43 -2.91 12.41
C GLY A 95 -9.09 -2.54 11.75
N HIS A 96 -7.99 -3.15 12.17
CA HIS A 96 -6.67 -3.01 11.55
C HIS A 96 -6.20 -4.35 10.97
N ILE A 97 -5.39 -4.28 9.93
CA ILE A 97 -4.67 -5.41 9.36
C ILE A 97 -3.25 -5.36 9.89
N HIS A 98 -2.80 -6.46 10.47
CA HIS A 98 -1.43 -6.67 10.88
C HIS A 98 -0.73 -7.59 9.88
N ALA A 99 0.35 -7.10 9.28
CA ALA A 99 1.17 -7.85 8.34
C ALA A 99 2.50 -8.21 8.99
N ASP A 100 2.92 -9.45 8.83
CA ASP A 100 4.29 -9.92 9.08
C ASP A 100 4.61 -10.92 7.98
N LEU A 101 5.13 -10.41 6.86
CA LEU A 101 5.38 -11.15 5.63
C LEU A 101 6.87 -11.18 5.34
N THR A 102 7.42 -12.35 5.10
CA THR A 102 8.84 -12.56 4.80
C THR A 102 8.99 -13.25 3.45
N PHE A 103 9.39 -12.48 2.44
CA PHE A 103 9.73 -12.95 1.11
C PHE A 103 11.22 -13.31 1.07
N ARG A 104 11.52 -14.60 0.98
CA ARG A 104 12.86 -15.16 0.86
C ARG A 104 13.14 -15.49 -0.60
N ALA A 105 14.05 -14.75 -1.22
CA ALA A 105 14.51 -15.06 -2.56
C ALA A 105 15.72 -15.99 -2.53
N ARG A 106 16.07 -16.57 -3.68
CA ARG A 106 17.31 -17.35 -3.81
C ARG A 106 18.53 -16.47 -3.53
N GLY A 107 19.43 -16.94 -2.67
CA GLY A 107 20.66 -16.23 -2.30
C GLY A 107 20.54 -15.54 -0.94
N ARG A 108 21.13 -14.35 -0.81
CA ARG A 108 21.11 -13.53 0.42
C ARG A 108 20.04 -12.43 0.41
N SER A 109 19.25 -12.33 -0.65
CA SER A 109 18.22 -11.29 -0.79
C SER A 109 16.89 -11.75 -0.20
N GLY A 110 16.20 -10.81 0.43
CA GLY A 110 14.89 -11.03 1.00
C GLY A 110 14.23 -9.71 1.35
N VAL A 111 12.92 -9.75 1.52
CA VAL A 111 12.10 -8.60 1.89
C VAL A 111 11.17 -9.01 3.01
N VAL A 112 11.13 -8.21 4.05
CA VAL A 112 10.25 -8.36 5.20
C VAL A 112 9.34 -7.15 5.24
N VAL A 113 8.03 -7.37 5.20
CA VAL A 113 7.00 -6.34 5.34
C VAL A 113 6.30 -6.56 6.67
N ARG A 114 6.41 -5.59 7.58
CA ARG A 114 5.84 -5.67 8.93
C ARG A 114 5.07 -4.42 9.27
N GLY A 115 3.98 -4.55 10.01
CA GLY A 115 3.31 -3.41 10.60
C GLY A 115 1.80 -3.57 10.59
N SER A 116 1.10 -2.46 10.73
CA SER A 116 -0.34 -2.47 10.72
C SER A 116 -0.93 -1.21 10.11
N MET A 117 -2.13 -1.34 9.57
CA MET A 117 -2.92 -0.22 9.08
C MET A 117 -4.40 -0.53 9.15
N THR A 118 -5.25 0.48 9.07
CA THR A 118 -6.70 0.32 9.02
C THR A 118 -7.15 -0.61 7.89
N GLN A 119 -8.09 -1.50 8.19
CA GLN A 119 -8.64 -2.48 7.25
C GLN A 119 -9.56 -1.84 6.22
N THR A 120 -10.34 -0.84 6.62
CA THR A 120 -11.35 -0.17 5.80
C THR A 120 -11.29 1.34 5.98
N GLY A 121 -11.87 2.10 5.05
CA GLY A 121 -11.96 3.56 5.13
C GLY A 121 -10.62 4.27 4.93
N VAL A 122 -10.39 5.35 5.66
CA VAL A 122 -9.16 6.16 5.63
C VAL A 122 -7.96 5.28 6.04
N LEU A 123 -6.83 5.44 5.36
CA LEU A 123 -5.60 4.70 5.64
C LEU A 123 -4.81 5.37 6.77
N ASP A 124 -4.76 4.68 7.91
CA ASP A 124 -3.96 5.05 9.08
C ASP A 124 -3.10 3.88 9.50
N GLY A 125 -1.84 4.12 9.82
CA GLY A 125 -0.96 3.08 10.33
C GLY A 125 0.51 3.26 9.96
N LYS A 126 1.27 2.18 10.14
CA LYS A 126 2.72 2.16 9.93
C LYS A 126 3.17 0.83 9.38
N LEU A 127 4.00 0.86 8.34
CA LEU A 127 4.67 -0.29 7.75
C LEU A 127 6.18 -0.09 7.78
N ALA A 128 6.90 -1.13 8.16
CA ALA A 128 8.34 -1.29 8.01
C ALA A 128 8.58 -2.28 6.87
N VAL A 129 9.40 -1.89 5.90
CA VAL A 129 9.86 -2.77 4.82
C VAL A 129 11.37 -2.83 4.90
N GLU A 130 11.91 -3.99 5.20
CA GLU A 130 13.35 -4.18 5.38
C GLU A 130 13.83 -5.38 4.58
N GLY A 131 15.10 -5.41 4.25
CA GLY A 131 15.62 -6.48 3.43
C GLY A 131 17.12 -6.39 3.26
N SER A 132 17.61 -7.20 2.33
CA SER A 132 19.02 -7.28 1.96
C SER A 132 19.16 -7.31 0.45
N ASP A 133 20.23 -6.71 -0.06
CA ASP A 133 20.60 -6.81 -1.47
C ASP A 133 21.24 -8.17 -1.80
N ALA A 134 21.69 -8.34 -3.05
CA ALA A 134 22.32 -9.58 -3.51
C ALA A 134 23.62 -9.93 -2.76
N TRP A 135 24.31 -8.93 -2.19
CA TRP A 135 25.54 -9.09 -1.42
C TRP A 135 25.27 -9.29 0.09
N GLY A 136 24.02 -9.16 0.52
CA GLY A 136 23.61 -9.26 1.92
C GLY A 136 23.69 -7.94 2.68
N ARG A 137 23.88 -6.80 2.00
CA ARG A 137 23.86 -5.48 2.65
C ARG A 137 22.43 -5.09 2.97
N PRO A 138 22.15 -4.65 4.21
CA PRO A 138 20.79 -4.36 4.65
C PRO A 138 20.28 -3.04 4.09
N TRP A 139 18.97 -2.95 3.93
CA TRP A 139 18.24 -1.71 3.67
C TRP A 139 16.93 -1.71 4.45
N LYS A 140 16.38 -0.53 4.71
CA LYS A 140 15.14 -0.38 5.49
C LYS A 140 14.36 0.84 5.08
N MET A 141 13.05 0.69 5.01
CA MET A 141 12.07 1.74 4.77
C MET A 141 11.01 1.70 5.85
N MET A 142 10.63 2.87 6.33
CA MET A 142 9.54 3.09 7.25
C MET A 142 8.53 4.00 6.57
N LEU A 143 7.28 3.57 6.56
CA LEU A 143 6.15 4.28 6.01
C LEU A 143 5.14 4.48 7.12
N GLN A 144 4.67 5.71 7.31
CA GLN A 144 3.58 6.05 8.21
C GLN A 144 2.52 6.82 7.44
N MET A 145 1.27 6.43 7.61
CA MET A 145 0.11 7.06 7.00
C MET A 145 -0.73 7.67 8.12
N ASP A 146 -1.13 8.92 7.93
CA ASP A 146 -1.94 9.69 8.87
C ASP A 146 -3.10 10.34 8.10
N GLY A 147 -4.30 9.82 8.29
CA GLY A 147 -5.53 10.26 7.67
C GLY A 147 -5.55 10.14 6.15
N LEU A 148 -4.85 9.16 5.56
CA LEU A 148 -4.67 9.10 4.11
C LEU A 148 -5.96 8.67 3.39
N VAL A 149 -6.58 9.61 2.68
CA VAL A 149 -7.80 9.38 1.90
C VAL A 149 -7.43 9.08 0.46
N LEU A 150 -7.89 7.95 -0.08
CA LEU A 150 -7.66 7.57 -1.48
C LEU A 150 -8.91 7.84 -2.31
N ARG A 151 -8.69 8.31 -3.55
CA ARG A 151 -9.69 8.38 -4.61
C ARG A 151 -9.78 7.04 -5.34
N ASP A 152 -10.81 6.89 -6.16
CA ASP A 152 -11.04 5.69 -6.98
C ASP A 152 -9.90 5.41 -7.98
N ASP A 153 -9.17 6.44 -8.42
CA ASP A 153 -8.01 6.29 -9.31
C ASP A 153 -6.73 5.84 -8.58
N GLY A 154 -6.80 5.67 -7.25
CA GLY A 154 -5.69 5.30 -6.38
C GLY A 154 -4.79 6.47 -5.96
N MET A 155 -5.12 7.71 -6.33
CA MET A 155 -4.40 8.90 -5.85
C MET A 155 -4.89 9.31 -4.45
N PRO A 156 -3.98 9.74 -3.56
CA PRO A 156 -4.38 10.41 -2.34
C PRO A 156 -5.10 11.73 -2.62
N SER A 157 -6.25 11.94 -2.00
CA SER A 157 -6.99 13.20 -1.95
C SER A 157 -6.92 13.88 -0.58
N GLY A 158 -6.24 13.32 0.40
CA GLY A 158 -6.21 13.86 1.75
C GLY A 158 -5.21 13.12 2.63
N GLY A 159 -4.74 13.75 3.70
CA GLY A 159 -3.86 13.15 4.70
C GLY A 159 -2.37 13.31 4.41
N THR A 160 -1.55 12.53 5.12
CA THR A 160 -0.09 12.62 5.07
C THR A 160 0.54 11.24 4.94
N ILE A 161 1.60 11.17 4.13
CA ILE A 161 2.53 10.03 4.07
C ILE A 161 3.89 10.49 4.58
N SER A 162 4.37 9.89 5.66
CA SER A 162 5.72 10.10 6.18
C SER A 162 6.59 8.90 5.84
N LEU A 163 7.79 9.17 5.31
CA LEU A 163 8.74 8.18 4.84
C LEU A 163 10.10 8.42 5.48
N SER A 164 10.76 7.36 5.89
CA SER A 164 12.19 7.39 6.18
C SER A 164 12.83 6.08 5.79
N GLY A 165 14.12 6.08 5.51
CA GLY A 165 14.80 4.84 5.17
C GLY A 165 16.25 5.02 4.78
N SER A 166 16.91 3.88 4.63
CA SER A 166 18.28 3.76 4.20
C SER A 166 18.42 2.72 3.09
N ASP A 167 19.34 2.97 2.17
CA ASP A 167 19.71 2.03 1.11
C ASP A 167 20.98 1.23 1.49
N PRO A 168 21.35 0.21 0.70
CA PRO A 168 22.54 -0.62 0.96
C PRO A 168 23.89 0.13 0.94
N SER A 169 23.93 1.37 0.44
CA SER A 169 25.14 2.20 0.46
C SER A 169 25.34 2.89 1.82
N GLY A 170 24.32 2.87 2.69
CA GLY A 170 24.29 3.60 3.95
C GLY A 170 23.64 4.99 3.83
N THR A 171 23.27 5.41 2.63
CA THR A 171 22.57 6.68 2.41
C THR A 171 21.20 6.62 3.07
N SER A 172 20.92 7.57 3.95
CA SER A 172 19.66 7.66 4.69
C SER A 172 18.93 8.96 4.36
N ARG A 173 17.60 8.88 4.18
CA ARG A 173 16.74 10.02 3.86
C ARG A 173 15.40 9.90 4.58
N ALA A 174 14.77 11.05 4.81
CA ALA A 174 13.42 11.13 5.34
C ALA A 174 12.66 12.25 4.62
N GLY A 175 11.34 12.12 4.53
CA GLY A 175 10.46 13.09 3.89
C GLY A 175 9.01 12.85 4.25
N HIS A 176 8.17 13.84 3.96
CA HIS A 176 6.73 13.72 4.11
C HIS A 176 6.02 14.30 2.89
N LEU A 177 4.90 13.70 2.53
CA LEU A 177 4.01 14.16 1.47
C LEU A 177 2.67 14.50 2.13
N LYS A 178 2.26 15.76 2.00
CA LYS A 178 0.96 16.23 2.48
C LYS A 178 0.01 16.39 1.32
N PHE A 179 -1.17 15.79 1.42
CA PHE A 179 -2.23 15.86 0.44
C PHE A 179 -3.37 16.69 1.01
N PRO A 180 -3.63 17.90 0.48
CA PRO A 180 -4.74 18.71 0.95
C PRO A 180 -6.06 18.04 0.56
N VAL A 181 -6.99 17.98 1.51
CA VAL A 181 -8.39 17.62 1.21
C VAL A 181 -8.95 18.74 0.32
N PRO A 182 -9.50 18.44 -0.88
CA PRO A 182 -10.22 19.44 -1.64
C PRO A 182 -11.32 19.98 -0.74
N ASP A 183 -11.36 21.31 -0.55
CA ASP A 183 -12.48 21.94 0.15
C ASP A 183 -13.77 21.37 -0.44
N PRO A 184 -14.73 20.91 0.39
CA PRO A 184 -16.03 20.55 -0.13
C PRO A 184 -16.54 21.77 -0.88
N ALA A 185 -16.65 21.66 -2.21
CA ALA A 185 -17.10 22.75 -3.04
C ALA A 185 -18.35 23.36 -2.40
N PRO A 186 -18.47 24.69 -2.30
CA PRO A 186 -19.64 25.28 -1.68
C PRO A 186 -20.86 24.70 -2.39
N ASN A 187 -21.74 24.05 -1.63
CA ASN A 187 -23.02 23.49 -2.09
C ASN A 187 -23.84 24.61 -2.75
N LYS A 188 -23.53 24.96 -4.00
CA LYS A 188 -24.42 25.70 -4.88
C LYS A 188 -25.41 24.68 -5.41
N VAL A 189 -26.30 24.26 -4.52
CA VAL A 189 -27.62 23.82 -4.92
C VAL A 189 -28.25 25.02 -5.61
N GLN A 190 -28.11 25.10 -6.94
CA GLN A 190 -29.01 25.91 -7.75
C GLN A 190 -30.41 25.31 -7.54
N LYS A 191 -31.12 25.83 -6.53
CA LYS A 191 -32.57 25.74 -6.47
C LYS A 191 -33.07 26.49 -7.70
N GLU A 192 -33.21 25.78 -8.80
CA GLU A 192 -33.91 26.22 -9.98
C GLU A 192 -35.35 26.51 -9.53
N ARG A 193 -35.61 27.80 -9.24
CA ARG A 193 -36.96 28.30 -9.00
C ARG A 193 -37.74 28.10 -10.29
N ARG A 194 -38.47 26.98 -10.39
CA ARG A 194 -39.58 26.84 -11.33
C ARG A 194 -40.58 27.96 -11.02
N ARG A 195 -40.43 29.06 -11.75
CA ARG A 195 -41.39 30.16 -11.79
C ARG A 195 -42.62 29.61 -12.50
N ASN A 196 -43.68 29.32 -11.75
CA ASN A 196 -44.99 29.02 -12.30
C ASN A 196 -45.43 30.18 -13.20
N GLU A 197 -45.32 29.98 -14.51
CA GLU A 197 -46.02 30.81 -15.49
C GLU A 197 -47.51 30.47 -15.38
N ARG A 198 -48.29 31.42 -14.84
CA ARG A 198 -49.75 31.35 -14.92
C ARG A 198 -50.15 31.51 -16.39
N PRO A 199 -51.04 30.67 -16.95
CA PRO A 199 -51.60 30.93 -18.26
C PRO A 199 -52.53 32.14 -18.16
N LYS A 200 -52.22 33.20 -18.92
CA LYS A 200 -53.17 34.27 -19.23
C LYS A 200 -54.27 33.68 -20.11
N ARG A 201 -55.47 33.47 -19.58
CA ARG A 201 -56.67 33.34 -20.41
C ARG A 201 -56.99 34.71 -21.02
N ARG A 202 -57.08 34.76 -22.34
CA ARG A 202 -57.61 35.87 -23.13
C ARG A 202 -58.83 35.36 -23.87
N TYR A 203 -59.92 36.11 -23.72
CA TYR A 203 -61.23 36.05 -24.39
C TYR A 203 -62.09 34.83 -24.12
#